data_AF-A0A6P0Y4U0-F1
#
_entry.id   AF-A0A6P0Y4U0-F1
#
_cell.length_a   1.000
_cell.length_b   1.000
_cell.length_c   1.000
_cell.angle_alpha   90.00
_cell.angle_beta   90.00
_cell.angle_gamma   90.00
#
_symmetry.space_group_name_H-M   'P 1'
#
loop_
_entity.id
_entity.type
_entity.pdbx_description
1 polymer ?
#
loop_
_entity_poly.entity_id
_entity_poly.type
_entity_poly.pdbx_seq_one_letter_code
_entity_poly.pdbx_strand_id
1 'polypeptide(L)'
;MIAKTPGWDYLEQGRTANALNLKMAPLINVANRPVVMSEATHSFVLGLSHLVNKDVDFQVINDVEASEFSSYFNIPELAQKYEEVFIYLPDKQFKSFVEQEQGAELESVFETKLYRLKRALL
;
A
#
# COMPACT_ATOMS: atom_id res chain seq x y z
N MET A 1 -9.84 -45.71 6.02
CA MET A 1 -9.46 -44.94 4.82
C MET A 1 -9.28 -43.50 5.28
N ILE A 2 -8.04 -43.08 5.54
CA ILE A 2 -7.74 -41.74 6.03
C ILE A 2 -7.66 -40.84 4.80
N ALA A 3 -8.53 -39.83 4.73
CA ALA A 3 -8.52 -38.85 3.66
C ALA A 3 -7.13 -38.19 3.59
N LYS A 4 -6.47 -38.30 2.44
CA LYS A 4 -5.23 -37.58 2.15
C LYS A 4 -5.55 -36.09 2.19
N THR A 5 -5.16 -35.42 3.27
CA THR A 5 -5.12 -33.95 3.32
C THR A 5 -4.28 -33.47 2.14
N PRO A 6 -4.81 -32.63 1.23
CA PRO A 6 -4.01 -32.11 0.13
C PRO A 6 -2.84 -31.35 0.75
N GLY A 7 -1.62 -31.63 0.26
CA GLY A 7 -0.44 -30.89 0.62
C GLY A 7 -0.70 -29.42 0.36
N TRP A 8 -0.80 -28.64 1.44
CA TRP A 8 -0.97 -27.21 1.36
C TRP A 8 0.31 -26.64 0.76
N ASP A 9 0.12 -26.04 -0.41
CA ASP A 9 1.13 -25.49 -1.30
C ASP A 9 1.68 -24.15 -0.76
N TYR A 10 2.22 -24.18 0.46
CA TYR A 10 2.74 -22.99 1.14
C TYR A 10 3.88 -22.30 0.38
N LEU A 11 4.50 -23.00 -0.59
CA LEU A 11 5.54 -22.46 -1.45
C LEU A 11 4.97 -21.70 -2.67
N GLU A 12 3.81 -22.11 -3.21
CA GLU A 12 3.13 -21.38 -4.29
C GLU A 12 2.37 -20.15 -3.80
N GLN A 13 1.92 -20.14 -2.54
CA GLN A 13 1.22 -18.98 -1.96
C GLN A 13 2.07 -17.72 -1.85
N GLY A 14 3.40 -17.81 -1.89
CA GLY A 14 4.32 -16.67 -1.78
C GLY A 14 4.12 -15.55 -2.81
N ARG A 15 3.34 -15.79 -3.87
CA ARG A 15 2.96 -14.82 -4.91
C ARG A 15 1.51 -14.33 -4.84
N THR A 16 0.71 -14.83 -3.90
CA THR A 16 -0.69 -14.40 -3.73
C THR A 16 -0.77 -13.07 -2.99
N ALA A 17 -1.84 -12.29 -3.24
CA ALA A 17 -2.14 -11.05 -2.52
C ALA A 17 -2.00 -11.20 -1.00
N ASN A 18 -2.50 -12.32 -0.45
CA ASN A 18 -2.45 -12.61 0.98
C ASN A 18 -1.03 -12.80 1.52
N ALA A 19 -0.16 -13.54 0.82
CA ALA A 19 1.21 -13.74 1.31
C ALA A 19 2.02 -12.44 1.29
N LEU A 20 1.76 -11.56 0.31
CA LEU A 20 2.35 -10.24 0.27
C LEU A 20 1.83 -9.38 1.43
N ASN A 21 0.51 -9.36 1.65
CA ASN A 21 -0.10 -8.57 2.71
C ASN A 21 0.33 -9.01 4.11
N LEU A 22 0.52 -10.31 4.33
CA LEU A 22 1.06 -10.84 5.60
C LEU A 22 2.47 -10.33 5.91
N LYS A 23 3.28 -10.03 4.89
CA LYS A 23 4.63 -9.47 5.06
C LYS A 23 4.63 -7.95 5.22
N MET A 24 3.71 -7.26 4.56
CA MET A 24 3.63 -5.80 4.58
C MET A 24 2.87 -5.25 5.78
N ALA A 25 1.82 -5.93 6.24
CA ALA A 25 0.99 -5.44 7.35
C ALA A 25 1.79 -5.13 8.63
N PRO A 26 2.77 -5.96 9.06
CA PRO A 26 3.60 -5.62 10.22
C PRO A 26 4.40 -4.31 10.06
N LEU A 27 4.81 -3.97 8.83
CA LEU A 27 5.54 -2.74 8.54
C LEU A 27 4.65 -1.50 8.65
N ILE A 28 3.36 -1.65 8.37
CA ILE A 28 2.36 -0.57 8.50
C ILE A 28 1.91 -0.45 9.96
N ASN A 29 1.77 -1.57 10.68
CA ASN A 29 1.24 -1.59 12.05
C ASN A 29 2.16 -0.97 13.11
N VAL A 30 3.43 -0.74 12.79
CA VAL A 30 4.38 -0.03 13.67
C VAL A 30 4.32 1.49 13.48
N ALA A 31 3.63 1.96 12.45
CA ALA A 31 3.46 3.37 12.16
C ALA A 31 2.44 4.02 13.10
N ASN A 32 2.66 5.27 13.45
CA ASN A 32 1.65 6.07 14.12
C ASN A 32 0.71 6.68 13.07
N ARG A 33 -0.60 6.52 13.26
CA ARG A 33 -1.66 7.12 12.42
C ARG A 33 -1.36 7.05 10.91
N PRO A 34 -1.11 5.85 10.36
CA PRO A 34 -0.76 5.72 8.96
C PRO A 34 -1.97 5.87 8.05
N VAL A 35 -1.72 6.30 6.82
CA VAL A 35 -2.65 6.14 5.69
C VAL A 35 -2.00 5.28 4.61
N VAL A 36 -2.78 4.35 4.05
CA VAL A 36 -2.38 3.53 2.91
C VAL A 36 -3.10 4.03 1.67
N MET A 37 -2.33 4.49 0.69
CA MET A 37 -2.81 4.88 -0.62
C MET A 37 -2.58 3.75 -1.62
N SER A 38 -3.58 3.45 -2.45
CA SER A 38 -3.44 2.38 -3.45
C SER A 38 -4.36 2.51 -4.63
N GLU A 39 -3.88 2.11 -5.80
CA GLU A 39 -4.68 1.81 -7.00
C GLU A 39 -4.92 0.30 -7.19
N ALA A 40 -4.47 -0.52 -6.24
CA ALA A 40 -4.62 -1.96 -6.33
C ALA A 40 -6.10 -2.34 -6.29
N THR A 41 -6.40 -3.48 -6.93
CA THR A 41 -7.76 -4.04 -6.93
C THR A 41 -8.35 -4.12 -5.52
N HIS A 42 -9.66 -3.88 -5.39
CA HIS A 42 -10.39 -3.92 -4.12
C HIS A 42 -10.10 -5.16 -3.26
N SER A 43 -9.90 -6.33 -3.88
CA SER A 43 -9.62 -7.58 -3.16
C SER A 43 -8.26 -7.55 -2.44
N PHE A 44 -7.25 -6.89 -3.03
CA PHE A 44 -5.93 -6.74 -2.41
C PHE A 44 -5.98 -5.78 -1.22
N VAL A 45 -6.66 -4.64 -1.39
CA VAL A 45 -6.82 -3.64 -0.32
C VAL A 45 -7.65 -4.22 0.83
N LEU A 46 -8.75 -4.92 0.53
CA LEU A 46 -9.58 -5.59 1.53
C LEU A 46 -8.79 -6.68 2.28
N GLY A 47 -7.97 -7.45 1.57
CA GLY A 47 -7.10 -8.43 2.21
C GLY A 47 -6.09 -7.78 3.17
N LEU A 48 -5.56 -6.61 2.82
CA LEU A 48 -4.64 -5.87 3.68
C LEU A 48 -5.35 -5.24 4.88
N SER A 49 -6.56 -4.70 4.70
CA SER A 49 -7.32 -4.03 5.76
C SER A 49 -7.70 -4.96 6.92
N HIS A 50 -7.82 -6.26 6.65
CA HIS A 50 -8.02 -7.28 7.69
C HIS A 50 -6.77 -7.62 8.51
N LEU A 51 -5.57 -7.22 8.04
CA LEU A 51 -4.30 -7.55 8.67
C LEU A 51 -3.64 -6.35 9.37
N VAL A 52 -4.05 -5.14 9.02
CA VAL A 52 -3.54 -3.93 9.66
C VAL A 52 -4.39 -3.51 10.87
N ASN A 53 -3.83 -2.64 11.71
CA ASN A 53 -4.53 -2.10 12.87
C ASN A 53 -5.75 -1.24 12.43
N LYS A 54 -6.72 -1.10 13.34
CA LYS A 54 -7.98 -0.38 13.08
C LYS A 54 -7.82 1.12 12.85
N ASP A 55 -6.68 1.69 13.20
CA ASP A 55 -6.34 3.11 13.07
C ASP A 55 -5.60 3.44 11.77
N VAL A 56 -5.41 2.43 10.90
CA VAL A 56 -4.89 2.63 9.55
C VAL A 56 -6.02 3.09 8.63
N ASP A 57 -5.89 4.30 8.09
CA ASP A 57 -6.79 4.82 7.07
C ASP A 57 -6.41 4.29 5.68
N PHE A 58 -7.40 4.14 4.80
CA PHE A 58 -7.19 3.71 3.43
C PHE A 58 -7.74 4.75 2.45
N GLN A 59 -6.94 5.07 1.43
CA GLN A 59 -7.36 5.86 0.28
C GLN A 59 -7.15 5.05 -0.99
N VAL A 60 -8.26 4.59 -1.57
CA VAL A 60 -8.27 3.76 -2.78
C VAL A 60 -8.63 4.61 -3.98
N ILE A 61 -7.79 4.55 -5.01
CA ILE A 61 -7.93 5.27 -6.26
C ILE A 61 -8.34 4.24 -7.32
N ASN A 62 -9.56 4.31 -7.83
CA ASN A 62 -10.09 3.30 -8.75
C ASN A 62 -10.44 3.90 -10.10
N ASP A 63 -9.99 3.25 -11.17
CA ASP A 63 -10.37 3.57 -12.55
C ASP A 63 -10.17 5.06 -12.90
N VAL A 64 -9.08 5.64 -12.40
CA VAL A 64 -8.72 7.05 -12.60
C VAL A 64 -7.56 7.13 -13.58
N GLU A 65 -7.70 7.93 -14.63
CA GLU A 65 -6.59 8.26 -15.53
C GLU A 65 -5.53 9.11 -14.81
N ALA A 66 -4.26 8.96 -15.18
CA ALA A 66 -3.17 9.67 -14.50
C ALA A 66 -3.36 11.20 -14.45
N SER A 67 -4.00 11.78 -15.47
CA SER A 67 -4.33 13.21 -15.52
C SER A 67 -5.29 13.69 -14.42
N GLU A 68 -6.03 12.77 -13.80
CA GLU A 68 -7.05 13.06 -12.80
C GLU A 68 -6.58 12.81 -11.37
N PHE A 69 -5.40 12.20 -11.16
CA PHE A 69 -4.89 11.87 -9.81
C PHE A 69 -4.88 13.06 -8.84
N SER A 70 -4.51 14.24 -9.34
CA SER A 70 -4.49 15.50 -8.57
C SER A 70 -5.86 15.92 -8.01
N SER A 71 -6.96 15.41 -8.59
CA SER A 71 -8.33 15.68 -8.11
C SER A 71 -8.74 14.77 -6.95
N TYR A 72 -8.06 13.64 -6.76
CA TYR A 72 -8.37 12.67 -5.71
C TYR A 72 -7.52 12.86 -4.46
N PHE A 73 -6.27 13.30 -4.61
CA PHE A 73 -5.39 13.50 -3.47
C PHE A 73 -4.25 14.47 -3.76
N ASN A 74 -3.77 15.07 -2.69
CA ASN A 74 -2.64 15.98 -2.65
C ASN A 74 -1.64 15.47 -1.60
N ILE A 75 -0.44 15.08 -2.03
CA ILE A 75 0.56 14.47 -1.14
C ILE A 75 0.97 15.42 0.01
N PRO A 76 1.24 16.72 -0.23
CA PRO A 76 1.45 17.69 0.85
C PRO A 76 0.34 17.74 1.90
N GLU A 77 -0.93 17.71 1.49
CA GLU A 77 -2.06 17.71 2.44
C GLU A 77 -2.10 16.42 3.28
N LEU A 78 -1.87 15.27 2.64
CA LEU A 78 -1.82 13.98 3.34
C LEU A 78 -0.67 13.92 4.33
N ALA A 79 0.50 14.44 3.97
CA ALA A 79 1.67 14.49 4.86
C ALA A 79 1.46 15.39 6.09
N GLN A 80 0.54 16.36 6.02
CA GLN A 80 0.16 17.19 7.18
C GLN A 80 -0.88 16.49 8.08
N LYS A 81 -1.81 15.73 7.48
CA LYS A 81 -2.89 15.05 8.21
C LYS A 81 -2.43 13.75 8.85
N TYR A 82 -1.55 13.02 8.19
CA TYR A 82 -1.07 11.69 8.57
C TYR A 82 0.40 11.72 8.96
N GLU A 83 0.74 10.92 9.98
CA GLU A 83 2.13 10.83 10.44
C GLU A 83 2.99 10.02 9.46
N GLU A 84 2.45 8.92 8.94
CA GLU A 84 3.06 8.15 7.87
C GLU A 84 2.09 7.92 6.70
N VAL A 85 2.62 8.07 5.48
CA VAL A 85 1.90 7.81 4.23
C VAL A 85 2.59 6.65 3.52
N PHE A 86 1.84 5.57 3.31
CA PHE A 86 2.29 4.39 2.57
C PHE A 86 1.66 4.36 1.18
N ILE A 87 2.46 4.06 0.17
CA ILE A 87 2.00 3.81 -1.20
C ILE A 87 2.08 2.30 -1.45
N TYR A 88 0.91 1.68 -1.55
CA TYR A 88 0.72 0.23 -1.62
C TYR A 88 0.45 -0.23 -3.06
N LEU A 89 1.31 -1.12 -3.54
CA LEU A 89 1.32 -1.68 -4.90
C LEU A 89 1.13 -0.62 -6.01
N PRO A 90 1.89 0.49 -6.01
CA PRO A 90 1.77 1.46 -7.08
C PRO A 90 2.28 0.87 -8.39
N ASP A 91 1.55 1.16 -9.46
CA ASP A 91 1.98 0.99 -10.81
C ASP A 91 3.03 2.07 -11.18
N LYS A 92 3.48 2.07 -12.44
CA LYS A 92 4.49 3.03 -12.87
C LYS A 92 3.96 4.45 -12.97
N GLN A 93 2.70 4.63 -13.37
CA GLN A 93 2.08 5.93 -13.57
C GLN A 93 1.84 6.62 -12.23
N PHE A 94 1.21 5.93 -11.28
CA PHE A 94 0.96 6.46 -9.95
C PHE A 94 2.24 6.76 -9.20
N LYS A 95 3.24 5.87 -9.28
CA LYS A 95 4.56 6.16 -8.70
C LYS A 95 5.20 7.41 -9.32
N SER A 96 5.15 7.53 -10.64
CA SER A 96 5.72 8.70 -11.35
C SER A 96 4.98 9.99 -10.99
N PHE A 97 3.66 9.94 -10.84
CA PHE A 97 2.86 11.08 -10.38
C PHE A 97 3.31 11.56 -8.99
N VAL A 98 3.45 10.64 -8.04
CA VAL A 98 3.91 10.97 -6.68
C VAL A 98 5.32 11.56 -6.70
N GLU A 99 6.27 10.93 -7.40
CA GLU A 99 7.67 11.37 -7.37
C GLU A 99 7.92 12.64 -8.20
N GLN A 100 7.35 12.73 -9.41
CA GLN A 100 7.71 13.75 -10.40
C GLN A 100 6.74 14.94 -10.39
N GLU A 101 5.44 14.69 -10.24
CA GLU A 101 4.45 15.77 -10.27
C GLU A 101 4.20 16.36 -8.88
N GLN A 102 4.13 15.52 -7.84
CA GLN A 102 3.93 15.96 -6.46
C GLN A 102 5.24 16.27 -5.72
N GLY A 103 6.40 15.98 -6.34
CA GLY A 103 7.73 16.27 -5.78
C GLY A 103 8.06 15.48 -4.51
N ALA A 104 7.41 14.34 -4.32
CA ALA A 104 7.57 13.53 -3.12
C ALA A 104 8.73 12.52 -3.27
N GLU A 105 9.51 12.33 -2.21
CA GLU A 105 10.48 11.23 -2.17
C GLU A 105 9.86 9.97 -1.59
N LEU A 106 10.01 8.85 -2.30
CA LEU A 106 9.55 7.54 -1.84
C LEU A 106 10.74 6.69 -1.37
N GLU A 107 10.59 6.11 -0.18
CA GLU A 107 11.48 5.08 0.36
C GLU A 107 10.82 3.72 0.19
N SER A 108 11.52 2.77 -0.45
CA SER A 108 11.06 1.38 -0.49
C SER A 108 11.18 0.76 0.91
N VAL A 109 10.05 0.32 1.45
CA VAL A 109 9.99 -0.41 2.73
C VAL A 109 9.73 -1.91 2.53
N PHE A 110 9.20 -2.29 1.36
CA PHE A 110 9.10 -3.69 0.95
C PHE A 110 9.14 -3.84 -0.57
N GLU A 111 10.32 -4.19 -1.09
CA GLU A 111 10.56 -4.39 -2.53
C GLU A 111 9.98 -3.21 -3.36
N THR A 112 9.38 -3.50 -4.51
CA THR A 112 8.66 -2.50 -5.32
C THR A 112 7.17 -2.43 -4.98
N LYS A 113 6.76 -2.94 -3.81
CA LYS A 113 5.36 -3.21 -3.47
C LYS A 113 4.81 -2.36 -2.35
N LEU A 114 5.67 -1.87 -1.47
CA LEU A 114 5.30 -0.89 -0.45
C LEU A 114 6.38 0.17 -0.37
N TYR A 115 5.93 1.41 -0.49
CA TYR A 115 6.77 2.58 -0.31
C TYR A 115 6.23 3.41 0.83
N ARG A 116 7.12 4.14 1.49
CA ARG A 116 6.81 5.16 2.47
C ARG A 116 7.21 6.52 1.90
N LEU A 117 6.35 7.52 2.09
CA LEU A 117 6.71 8.91 1.82
C LEU A 117 7.81 9.35 2.80
N LYS A 118 8.98 9.74 2.28
CA LYS A 118 9.98 10.40 3.11
C LYS A 118 9.49 11.78 3.48
N ARG A 119 9.47 12.07 4.78
CA ARG A 119 9.27 13.43 5.25
C ARG A 119 10.51 14.25 4.89
N ALA A 120 10.31 15.39 4.25
CA ALA A 120 11.32 16.45 4.32
C ALA A 120 11.51 16.78 5.80
N LEU A 121 12.76 16.79 6.27
CA LEU A 121 13.10 17.38 7.56
C LEU A 121 12.72 18.86 7.44
N LEU A 122 11.58 19.24 8.01
CA LEU A 122 11.17 20.64 8.17
C LEU A 122 12.25 21.41 8.92
#